data_AF-A0A933K858-F1
#
_entry.id   AF-A0A933K858-F1
#
_cell.length_a   1.000
_cell.length_b   1.000
_cell.length_c   1.000
_cell.angle_alpha   90.00
_cell.angle_beta   90.00
_cell.angle_gamma   90.00
#
_symmetry.space_group_name_H-M   'P 1'
#
loop_
_entity.id
_entity.type
_entity.pdbx_description
1 polymer ?
#
loop_
_entity_poly.entity_id
_entity_poly.type
_entity_poly.pdbx_seq_one_letter_code
_entity_poly.pdbx_strand_id
1 'polypeptide(L)'
;MSMRDLTWEQLASDTHLGRYFLKTREPAYSLLFLLPLILAYEILALVINVHHTVEVRNGADVILREILAVLRIDSLPQALVVASVVILIGLTAHRKGHEPLKPAFFAGMFVESCIWGFFIGAISRRLLKIFFMANPGQAHDFATKMMLFLGAGVYEELVFRVLLIGFFLLVFRRVFRFDEISAATLSVLTAALLFSLFHHVGPFGEPFRIAPFLFRFFAGLVLSVLYVARGLGIAAWSHALYDIFLYLGLS
;
A
#
# COMPACT_ATOMS: atom_id res chain seq x y z
N MET A 1 -23.51 -32.13 -9.64
CA MET A 1 -23.49 -30.93 -8.77
C MET A 1 -24.11 -29.80 -9.57
N SER A 2 -25.15 -29.15 -9.05
CA SER A 2 -25.83 -28.07 -9.78
C SER A 2 -24.95 -26.82 -9.78
N MET A 3 -25.01 -25.97 -10.81
CA MET A 3 -24.32 -24.66 -10.82
C MET A 3 -24.71 -23.79 -9.61
N ARG A 4 -25.84 -24.07 -8.94
CA ARG A 4 -26.31 -23.38 -7.74
C ARG A 4 -25.57 -23.80 -6.45
N ASP A 5 -24.80 -24.88 -6.50
CA ASP A 5 -24.07 -25.42 -5.34
C ASP A 5 -22.61 -24.97 -5.31
N LEU A 6 -22.16 -24.22 -6.34
CA LEU A 6 -20.80 -23.72 -6.44
C LEU A 6 -20.66 -22.37 -5.72
N THR A 7 -19.64 -22.25 -4.90
CA THR A 7 -19.21 -20.97 -4.31
C THR A 7 -18.74 -20.01 -5.40
N TRP A 8 -18.80 -18.70 -5.15
CA TRP A 8 -18.28 -17.69 -6.09
C TRP A 8 -16.83 -17.93 -6.48
N GLU A 9 -16.00 -18.45 -5.57
CA GLU A 9 -14.61 -18.79 -5.85
C GLU A 9 -14.50 -19.94 -6.84
N GLN A 10 -15.34 -20.97 -6.72
CA GLN A 10 -15.39 -22.08 -7.67
C GLN A 10 -15.81 -21.59 -9.07
N LEU A 11 -16.88 -20.79 -9.15
CA LEU A 11 -17.35 -20.21 -10.41
C LEU A 11 -16.30 -19.29 -11.07
N ALA A 12 -15.59 -18.48 -10.27
CA ALA A 12 -14.54 -17.61 -10.78
C ALA A 12 -13.32 -18.39 -11.28
N SER A 13 -12.98 -19.52 -10.65
CA SER A 13 -11.81 -20.34 -10.99
C SER A 13 -11.89 -21.00 -12.38
N ASP A 14 -13.11 -21.13 -12.91
CA ASP A 14 -13.41 -21.72 -14.22
C ASP A 14 -13.03 -20.79 -15.39
N THR A 15 -12.94 -19.49 -15.16
CA THR A 15 -12.54 -18.51 -16.18
C THR A 15 -11.08 -18.08 -15.99
N HIS A 16 -10.40 -17.76 -17.09
CA HIS A 16 -9.03 -17.21 -17.01
C HIS A 16 -8.97 -15.92 -16.20
N LEU A 17 -9.99 -15.06 -16.36
CA LEU A 17 -10.08 -13.78 -15.67
C LEU A 17 -10.34 -13.97 -14.17
N GLY A 18 -11.32 -14.79 -13.78
CA GLY A 18 -11.61 -15.04 -12.38
C GLY A 18 -10.45 -15.74 -11.66
N ARG A 19 -9.75 -16.66 -12.32
CA ARG A 19 -8.50 -17.25 -11.79
C ARG A 19 -7.42 -16.20 -11.56
N TYR A 20 -7.25 -15.26 -12.49
CA TYR A 20 -6.33 -14.13 -12.30
C TYR A 20 -6.72 -13.31 -11.05
N PHE A 21 -7.99 -12.93 -10.91
CA PHE A 21 -8.48 -12.14 -9.77
C PHE A 21 -8.23 -12.87 -8.43
N LEU A 22 -8.51 -14.17 -8.35
CA LEU A 22 -8.29 -14.97 -7.15
C LEU A 22 -6.80 -15.12 -6.82
N LYS A 23 -5.98 -15.54 -7.79
CA LYS A 23 -4.56 -15.83 -7.57
C LYS A 23 -3.75 -14.60 -7.18
N THR A 24 -4.02 -13.46 -7.81
CA THR A 24 -3.26 -12.22 -7.54
C THR A 24 -3.50 -11.64 -6.14
N ARG A 25 -4.61 -12.04 -5.49
CA ARG A 25 -4.91 -11.72 -4.08
C ARG A 25 -4.16 -12.61 -3.09
N GLU A 26 -3.68 -13.79 -3.52
CA GLU A 26 -2.96 -14.70 -2.64
C GLU A 26 -1.67 -14.03 -2.14
N PRO A 27 -1.25 -14.27 -0.87
CA PRO A 27 -0.04 -13.67 -0.32
C PRO A 27 1.20 -13.94 -1.15
N ALA A 28 1.30 -15.11 -1.80
CA ALA A 28 2.42 -15.46 -2.66
C ALA A 28 2.60 -14.47 -3.82
N TYR A 29 1.55 -14.20 -4.60
CA TYR A 29 1.61 -13.24 -5.70
C TYR A 29 1.75 -11.81 -5.18
N SER A 30 0.93 -11.41 -4.20
CA SER A 30 0.93 -10.04 -3.67
C SER A 30 2.27 -9.64 -3.06
N LEU A 31 2.90 -10.50 -2.25
CA LEU A 31 4.17 -10.19 -1.58
C LEU A 31 5.36 -10.23 -2.54
N LEU A 32 5.42 -11.20 -3.45
CA LEU A 32 6.48 -11.25 -4.45
C LEU A 32 6.39 -10.07 -5.43
N PHE A 33 5.17 -9.62 -5.77
CA PHE A 33 4.97 -8.45 -6.61
C PHE A 33 5.38 -7.14 -5.92
N LEU A 34 5.40 -7.10 -4.59
CA LEU A 34 5.87 -5.95 -3.80
C LEU A 34 7.41 -5.81 -3.80
N LEU A 35 8.15 -6.90 -4.01
CA LEU A 35 9.62 -6.92 -3.88
C LEU A 35 10.34 -5.90 -4.78
N PRO A 36 10.01 -5.75 -6.07
CA PRO A 36 10.70 -4.77 -6.91
C PRO A 36 10.47 -3.33 -6.41
N LEU A 37 9.31 -3.05 -5.81
CA LEU A 37 8.99 -1.74 -5.23
C LEU A 37 9.85 -1.46 -3.99
N ILE A 38 10.00 -2.46 -3.10
CA ILE A 38 10.90 -2.39 -1.93
C ILE A 38 12.34 -2.15 -2.37
N LEU A 39 12.84 -2.94 -3.32
CA LEU A 39 14.22 -2.83 -3.80
C LEU A 39 14.49 -1.47 -4.43
N ALA A 40 13.58 -0.98 -5.29
CA ALA A 40 13.74 0.32 -5.94
C ALA A 40 13.73 1.47 -4.92
N TYR A 41 12.84 1.42 -3.92
CA TYR A 41 12.83 2.40 -2.83
C TYR A 41 14.15 2.40 -2.06
N GLU A 42 14.61 1.24 -1.59
CA GLU A 42 15.79 1.15 -0.73
C GLU A 42 17.08 1.48 -1.47
N ILE A 43 17.20 1.10 -2.76
CA ILE A 43 18.34 1.50 -3.58
C ILE A 43 18.39 3.03 -3.72
N LEU A 44 17.26 3.66 -4.02
CA LEU A 44 17.20 5.12 -4.10
C LEU A 44 17.49 5.77 -2.75
N ALA A 45 16.92 5.25 -1.66
CA ALA A 45 17.16 5.76 -0.31
C ALA A 45 18.63 5.65 0.09
N LEU A 46 19.29 4.55 -0.24
CA LEU A 46 20.73 4.41 -0.03
C LEU A 46 21.51 5.45 -0.84
N VAL A 47 21.29 5.51 -2.16
CA VAL A 47 22.04 6.40 -3.06
C VAL A 47 21.85 7.88 -2.70
N ILE A 48 20.61 8.30 -2.44
CA ILE A 48 20.29 9.70 -2.11
C ILE A 48 20.90 10.06 -0.76
N ASN A 49 20.78 9.21 0.25
CA ASN A 49 21.21 9.57 1.60
C ASN A 49 22.71 9.37 1.87
N VAL A 50 23.50 8.80 0.95
CA VAL A 50 24.97 8.65 1.12
C VAL A 50 25.65 9.98 1.47
N HIS A 51 25.15 11.09 0.93
CA HIS A 51 25.78 12.41 1.05
C HIS A 51 24.98 13.40 1.91
N HIS A 52 23.87 12.97 2.50
CA HIS A 52 23.00 13.85 3.31
C HIS A 52 23.29 13.68 4.80
N THR A 53 23.40 14.80 5.51
CA THR A 53 23.56 14.81 6.98
C THR A 53 22.26 14.48 7.72
N VAL A 54 21.12 14.72 7.08
CA VAL A 54 19.79 14.36 7.57
C VAL A 54 19.14 13.43 6.54
N GLU A 55 18.81 12.22 6.97
CA GLU A 55 18.22 11.20 6.09
C GLU A 55 16.79 11.59 5.69
N VAL A 56 16.51 11.61 4.39
CA VAL A 56 15.16 11.76 3.84
C VAL A 56 14.59 10.38 3.55
N ARG A 57 13.46 10.06 4.16
CA ARG A 57 12.73 8.79 4.01
C ARG A 57 11.22 9.01 4.02
N ASN A 58 10.48 8.02 3.55
CA ASN A 58 9.04 7.99 3.74
C ASN A 58 8.70 7.93 5.24
N GLY A 59 7.66 8.64 5.69
CA GLY A 59 7.36 8.71 7.12
C GLY A 59 6.91 7.37 7.73
N ALA A 60 6.23 6.50 6.97
CA ALA A 60 5.84 5.18 7.46
C ALA A 60 7.05 4.23 7.57
N ASP A 61 8.06 4.41 6.72
CA ASP A 61 9.37 3.77 6.87
C ASP A 61 10.01 4.18 8.21
N VAL A 62 10.05 5.49 8.50
CA VAL A 62 10.60 6.02 9.76
C VAL A 62 9.90 5.44 10.99
N ILE A 63 8.56 5.39 11.01
CA ILE A 63 7.81 4.78 12.13
C ILE A 63 8.22 3.32 12.34
N LEU A 64 8.35 2.55 11.26
CA LEU A 64 8.75 1.15 11.37
C LEU A 64 10.21 1.02 11.88
N ARG A 65 11.12 1.94 11.51
CA ARG A 65 12.48 2.01 12.08
C ARG A 65 12.45 2.23 13.58
N GLU A 66 11.64 3.20 14.02
CA GLU A 66 11.52 3.53 15.44
C GLU A 66 10.96 2.35 16.24
N ILE A 67 9.97 1.63 15.72
CA ILE A 67 9.45 0.41 16.35
C ILE A 67 10.55 -0.65 16.47
N LEU A 68 11.31 -0.92 15.40
CA LEU A 68 12.39 -1.89 15.43
C LEU A 68 13.52 -1.48 16.39
N ALA A 69 13.84 -0.18 16.46
CA ALA A 69 14.84 0.35 17.38
C ALA A 69 14.42 0.17 18.85
N VAL A 70 13.14 0.38 19.19
CA VAL A 70 12.59 0.08 20.51
C VAL A 70 12.73 -1.41 20.84
N LEU A 71 12.57 -2.29 19.84
CA LEU A 71 12.76 -3.74 19.96
C LEU A 71 14.24 -4.18 19.95
N ARG A 72 15.20 -3.24 19.89
CA ARG A 72 16.64 -3.52 19.79
C ARG A 72 17.02 -4.33 18.55
N ILE A 73 16.31 -4.10 17.44
CA ILE A 73 16.60 -4.63 16.11
C ILE A 73 17.12 -3.48 15.25
N ASP A 74 18.20 -2.86 15.69
CA ASP A 74 18.84 -1.67 15.10
C ASP A 74 20.10 -2.00 14.28
N SER A 75 20.67 -3.19 14.48
CA SER A 75 21.88 -3.66 13.79
C SER A 75 21.64 -4.20 12.37
N LEU A 76 20.39 -4.52 12.03
CA LEU A 76 20.01 -5.00 10.70
C LEU A 76 19.41 -3.85 9.88
N PRO A 77 19.81 -3.66 8.61
CA PRO A 77 19.09 -2.79 7.71
C PRO A 77 17.62 -3.23 7.66
N GLN A 78 16.69 -2.38 8.13
CA GLN A 78 15.25 -2.69 8.16
C GLN A 78 14.73 -3.16 6.80
N ALA A 79 15.28 -2.63 5.70
CA ALA A 79 15.06 -3.11 4.34
C ALA A 79 15.14 -4.64 4.24
N LEU A 80 16.19 -5.23 4.84
CA LEU A 80 16.40 -6.68 4.88
C LEU A 80 15.38 -7.36 5.78
N VAL A 81 14.99 -6.75 6.90
CA VAL A 81 13.95 -7.31 7.78
C VAL A 81 12.62 -7.40 7.05
N VAL A 82 12.18 -6.30 6.43
CA VAL A 82 10.92 -6.21 5.68
C VAL A 82 10.96 -7.14 4.47
N ALA A 83 12.01 -7.09 3.66
CA ALA A 83 12.16 -7.99 2.51
C ALA A 83 12.18 -9.47 2.95
N SER A 84 12.86 -9.80 4.04
CA SER A 84 12.92 -11.18 4.55
C SER A 84 11.55 -11.66 5.03
N VAL A 85 10.79 -10.82 5.73
CA VAL A 85 9.41 -11.16 6.16
C VAL A 85 8.49 -11.33 4.95
N VAL A 86 8.56 -10.43 3.97
CA VAL A 86 7.79 -10.50 2.72
C VAL A 86 8.11 -11.78 1.95
N ILE A 87 9.40 -12.11 1.78
CA ILE A 87 9.85 -13.34 1.13
C ILE A 87 9.41 -14.56 1.92
N LEU A 88 9.61 -14.60 3.24
CA LEU A 88 9.28 -15.76 4.06
C LEU A 88 7.79 -16.07 4.03
N ILE A 89 6.94 -15.06 4.18
CA ILE A 89 5.49 -15.22 4.14
C ILE A 89 5.06 -15.61 2.71
N GLY A 90 5.59 -14.95 1.69
CA GLY A 90 5.28 -15.22 0.29
C GLY A 90 5.64 -16.66 -0.12
N LEU A 91 6.84 -17.12 0.22
CA LEU A 91 7.30 -18.48 -0.06
C LEU A 91 6.53 -19.52 0.75
N THR A 92 6.23 -19.24 2.02
CA THR A 92 5.43 -20.17 2.85
C THR A 92 4.02 -20.30 2.30
N ALA A 93 3.40 -19.21 1.88
CA ALA A 93 2.09 -19.22 1.22
C ALA A 93 2.14 -19.99 -0.11
N HIS A 94 3.19 -19.77 -0.91
CA HIS A 94 3.37 -20.46 -2.19
C HIS A 94 3.50 -21.99 -2.00
N ARG A 95 4.30 -22.43 -1.02
CA ARG A 95 4.48 -23.87 -0.72
C ARG A 95 3.18 -24.57 -0.34
N LYS A 96 2.21 -23.86 0.26
CA LYS A 96 0.88 -24.39 0.56
C LYS A 96 -0.04 -24.46 -0.66
N GLY A 97 0.22 -23.66 -1.69
CA GLY A 97 -0.65 -23.50 -2.85
C GLY A 97 -0.52 -24.57 -3.94
N HIS A 98 0.50 -25.44 -3.88
CA HIS A 98 0.82 -26.54 -4.82
C HIS A 98 0.91 -26.20 -6.32
N GLU A 99 0.53 -25.00 -6.75
CA GLU A 99 0.60 -24.54 -8.14
C GLU A 99 1.79 -23.61 -8.38
N PRO A 100 2.52 -23.76 -9.50
CA PRO A 100 3.63 -22.87 -9.84
C PRO A 100 3.15 -21.44 -10.12
N LEU A 101 4.01 -20.47 -9.80
CA LEU A 101 3.76 -19.05 -10.11
C LEU A 101 3.79 -18.81 -11.61
N LYS A 102 2.87 -17.97 -12.10
CA LYS A 102 2.73 -17.63 -13.52
C LYS A 102 3.28 -16.22 -13.77
N PRO A 103 4.38 -16.05 -14.53
CA PRO A 103 4.95 -14.74 -14.84
C PRO A 103 3.94 -13.76 -15.47
N ALA A 104 3.05 -14.28 -16.33
CA ALA A 104 2.00 -13.49 -16.96
C ALA A 104 1.05 -12.79 -15.96
N PHE A 105 0.87 -13.35 -14.75
CA PHE A 105 0.01 -12.72 -13.74
C PHE A 105 0.69 -11.49 -13.15
N PHE A 106 2.01 -11.49 -12.95
CA PHE A 106 2.72 -10.29 -12.49
C PHE A 106 2.68 -9.16 -13.54
N ALA A 107 2.79 -9.49 -14.83
CA ALA A 107 2.59 -8.52 -15.90
C ALA A 107 1.17 -7.94 -15.90
N GLY A 108 0.16 -8.80 -15.73
CA GLY A 108 -1.23 -8.39 -15.57
C GLY A 108 -1.44 -7.48 -14.35
N MET A 109 -0.85 -7.84 -13.21
CA MET A 109 -0.91 -7.03 -11.98
C MET A 109 -0.32 -5.64 -12.19
N PHE A 110 0.78 -5.53 -12.93
CA PHE A 110 1.39 -4.24 -13.25
C PHE A 110 0.48 -3.38 -14.14
N VAL A 111 -0.08 -3.96 -15.20
CA VAL A 111 -1.04 -3.26 -16.07
C VAL A 111 -2.28 -2.81 -15.29
N GLU A 112 -2.84 -3.70 -14.47
CA GLU A 112 -3.96 -3.37 -13.58
C GLU A 112 -3.60 -2.24 -12.61
N SER A 113 -2.39 -2.28 -12.05
CA SER A 113 -1.92 -1.24 -11.12
C SER A 113 -1.77 0.12 -11.79
N CYS A 114 -1.27 0.16 -13.04
CA CYS A 114 -1.22 1.37 -13.85
C CYS A 114 -2.62 1.94 -14.12
N ILE A 115 -3.59 1.08 -14.44
CA ILE A 115 -4.98 1.51 -14.68
C ILE A 115 -5.56 2.16 -13.42
N TRP A 116 -5.46 1.48 -12.28
CA TRP A 116 -5.93 2.02 -11.00
C TRP A 116 -5.20 3.30 -10.59
N GLY A 117 -3.87 3.33 -10.71
CA GLY A 117 -3.06 4.50 -10.41
C GLY A 117 -3.46 5.71 -11.25
N PHE A 118 -3.71 5.51 -12.55
CA PHE A 118 -4.19 6.56 -13.44
C PHE A 118 -5.57 7.08 -13.03
N PHE A 119 -6.53 6.19 -12.75
CA PHE A 119 -7.88 6.62 -12.33
C PHE A 119 -7.87 7.36 -11.00
N ILE A 120 -7.12 6.86 -10.01
CA ILE A 120 -6.98 7.52 -8.71
C ILE A 120 -6.32 8.90 -8.89
N GLY A 121 -5.29 9.00 -9.75
CA GLY A 121 -4.61 10.25 -10.07
C GLY A 121 -5.51 11.27 -10.76
N ALA A 122 -6.30 10.84 -11.74
CA ALA A 122 -7.20 11.70 -12.49
C ALA A 122 -8.32 12.26 -11.59
N ILE A 123 -8.88 11.41 -10.72
CA ILE A 123 -9.86 11.84 -9.72
C ILE A 123 -9.21 12.83 -8.75
N SER A 124 -8.02 12.51 -8.26
CA SER A 124 -7.28 13.35 -7.32
C SER A 124 -6.96 14.74 -7.89
N ARG A 125 -6.49 14.83 -9.15
CA ARG A 125 -6.25 16.12 -9.81
C ARG A 125 -7.51 16.97 -9.88
N ARG A 126 -8.67 16.37 -10.20
CA ARG A 126 -9.94 17.10 -10.24
C ARG A 126 -10.32 17.64 -8.86
N LEU A 127 -10.18 16.83 -7.82
CA LEU A 127 -10.46 17.23 -6.44
C LEU A 127 -9.53 18.37 -5.98
N LEU A 128 -8.21 18.24 -6.22
CA LEU A 128 -7.25 19.29 -5.86
C LEU A 128 -7.58 20.64 -6.51
N LYS A 129 -8.04 20.64 -7.77
CA LYS A 129 -8.49 21.85 -8.46
C LYS A 129 -9.76 22.44 -7.84
N ILE A 130 -10.76 21.60 -7.55
CA ILE A 130 -12.04 22.03 -6.94
C ILE A 130 -11.81 22.69 -5.58
N PHE A 131 -10.90 22.13 -4.78
CA PHE A 131 -10.57 22.64 -3.45
C PHE A 131 -9.52 23.76 -3.45
N PHE A 132 -9.11 24.25 -4.63
CA PHE A 132 -8.05 25.28 -4.80
C PHE A 132 -6.78 24.97 -4.01
N MET A 133 -6.42 23.68 -3.94
CA MET A 133 -5.28 23.21 -3.18
C MET A 133 -4.02 23.44 -4.01
N ALA A 134 -3.34 24.57 -3.79
CA ALA A 134 -1.95 24.71 -4.18
C ALA A 134 -1.13 23.78 -3.30
N ASN A 135 -0.46 22.80 -3.90
CA ASN A 135 0.45 21.91 -3.19
C ASN A 135 1.88 22.33 -3.51
N PRO A 136 2.45 23.38 -2.85
CA PRO A 136 3.88 23.54 -2.82
C PRO A 136 4.40 22.43 -1.89
N GLY A 137 4.40 21.19 -2.38
CA GLY A 137 5.11 20.11 -1.73
C GLY A 137 6.55 20.53 -1.50
N GLN A 138 7.21 19.93 -0.52
CA GLN A 138 8.62 20.21 -0.28
C GLN A 138 9.41 20.12 -1.59
N ALA A 139 10.27 21.12 -1.82
CA ALA A 139 11.07 21.22 -3.03
C ALA A 139 12.19 20.17 -2.99
N HIS A 140 11.81 18.93 -3.26
CA HIS A 140 12.70 17.81 -3.46
C HIS A 140 13.03 17.66 -4.94
N ASP A 141 14.24 17.19 -5.24
CA ASP A 141 14.61 16.82 -6.59
C ASP A 141 13.76 15.64 -7.11
N PHE A 142 13.89 15.36 -8.41
CA PHE A 142 13.12 14.30 -9.05
C PHE A 142 13.37 12.93 -8.41
N ALA A 143 14.63 12.60 -8.11
CA ALA A 143 15.00 11.28 -7.58
C ALA A 143 14.42 11.06 -6.17
N THR A 144 14.49 12.07 -5.32
CA THR A 144 13.93 12.06 -3.96
C THR A 144 12.41 11.94 -3.99
N LYS A 145 11.73 12.61 -4.92
CA LYS A 145 10.27 12.43 -5.09
C LYS A 145 9.93 11.01 -5.53
N MET A 146 10.65 10.45 -6.50
CA MET A 146 10.43 9.07 -6.93
C MET A 146 10.64 8.11 -5.75
N MET A 147 11.72 8.27 -4.99
CA MET A 147 11.94 7.50 -3.77
C MET A 147 10.74 7.62 -2.81
N LEU A 148 10.29 8.82 -2.47
CA LEU A 148 9.16 9.01 -1.55
C LEU A 148 7.87 8.36 -2.04
N PHE A 149 7.56 8.41 -3.34
CA PHE A 149 6.37 7.79 -3.93
C PHE A 149 6.42 6.25 -3.90
N LEU A 150 7.59 5.66 -4.20
CA LEU A 150 7.79 4.21 -4.05
C LEU A 150 7.65 3.81 -2.57
N GLY A 151 8.21 4.63 -1.68
CA GLY A 151 8.11 4.44 -0.23
C GLY A 151 6.68 4.51 0.28
N ALA A 152 5.86 5.44 -0.24
CA ALA A 152 4.44 5.52 0.08
C ALA A 152 3.70 4.24 -0.34
N GLY A 153 3.93 3.77 -1.58
CA GLY A 153 3.35 2.52 -2.05
C GLY A 153 3.75 1.30 -1.21
N VAL A 154 4.99 1.20 -0.74
CA VAL A 154 5.44 0.10 0.13
C VAL A 154 4.97 0.28 1.56
N TYR A 155 5.51 1.30 2.23
CA TYR A 155 5.50 1.39 3.68
C TYR A 155 4.17 1.91 4.21
N GLU A 156 3.52 2.85 3.52
CA GLU A 156 2.20 3.31 3.95
C GLU A 156 1.14 2.21 3.72
N GLU A 157 1.22 1.44 2.64
CA GLU A 157 0.31 0.30 2.47
C GLU A 157 0.55 -0.80 3.52
N LEU A 158 1.81 -1.13 3.83
CA LEU A 158 2.11 -2.08 4.90
C LEU A 158 1.58 -1.58 6.26
N VAL A 159 1.86 -0.34 6.64
CA VAL A 159 1.46 0.21 7.94
C VAL A 159 -0.06 0.35 8.01
N PHE A 160 -0.67 1.07 7.07
CA PHE A 160 -2.08 1.42 7.20
C PHE A 160 -3.02 0.30 6.78
N ARG A 161 -2.67 -0.55 5.80
CA ARG A 161 -3.61 -1.55 5.25
C ARG A 161 -3.36 -2.94 5.81
N VAL A 162 -2.11 -3.32 6.04
CA VAL A 162 -1.83 -4.63 6.64
C VAL A 162 -1.88 -4.54 8.17
N LEU A 163 -1.04 -3.69 8.76
CA LEU A 163 -0.91 -3.64 10.22
C LEU A 163 -2.13 -2.99 10.87
N LEU A 164 -2.54 -1.80 10.42
CA LEU A 164 -3.57 -1.03 11.11
C LEU A 164 -4.98 -1.58 10.90
N ILE A 165 -5.39 -1.88 9.65
CA ILE A 165 -6.68 -2.57 9.40
C ILE A 165 -6.69 -3.94 10.10
N GLY A 166 -5.62 -4.73 10.01
CA GLY A 166 -5.54 -6.04 10.68
C GLY A 166 -5.66 -5.93 12.20
N PHE A 167 -4.99 -4.95 12.80
CA PHE A 167 -5.07 -4.65 14.23
C PHE A 167 -6.50 -4.27 14.64
N PHE A 168 -7.11 -3.29 13.98
CA PHE A 168 -8.47 -2.85 14.34
C PHE A 168 -9.51 -3.92 14.06
N LEU A 169 -9.34 -4.73 13.01
CA LEU A 169 -10.23 -5.85 12.74
C LEU A 169 -10.16 -6.86 13.89
N LEU A 170 -8.96 -7.18 14.37
CA LEU A 170 -8.77 -8.06 15.53
C LEU A 170 -9.43 -7.46 16.78
N VAL A 171 -9.19 -6.18 17.07
CA VAL A 171 -9.76 -5.48 18.23
C VAL A 171 -11.29 -5.45 18.17
N PHE A 172 -11.88 -5.00 17.07
CA PHE A 172 -13.33 -4.91 16.92
C PHE A 172 -14.02 -6.28 16.95
N ARG A 173 -13.39 -7.33 16.39
CA ARG A 173 -13.93 -8.70 16.42
C ARG A 173 -13.77 -9.39 17.76
N ARG A 174 -12.61 -9.24 18.42
CA ARG A 174 -12.27 -10.02 19.63
C ARG A 174 -12.61 -9.31 20.93
N VAL A 175 -12.44 -8.00 20.99
CA VAL A 175 -12.69 -7.20 22.19
C VAL A 175 -14.14 -6.71 22.19
N PHE A 176 -14.55 -6.04 21.11
CA PHE A 176 -15.89 -5.43 21.02
C PHE A 176 -16.96 -6.37 20.46
N ARG A 177 -16.56 -7.52 19.90
CA ARG A 177 -17.44 -8.58 19.39
C ARG A 177 -18.43 -8.12 18.31
N PHE A 178 -18.04 -7.12 17.51
CA PHE A 178 -18.81 -6.69 16.35
C PHE A 178 -18.87 -7.80 15.29
N ASP A 179 -19.92 -7.80 14.48
CA ASP A 179 -20.01 -8.69 13.32
C ASP A 179 -18.90 -8.37 12.29
N GLU A 180 -18.70 -9.27 11.33
CA GLU A 180 -17.61 -9.17 10.37
C GLU A 180 -17.66 -7.90 9.52
N ILE A 181 -18.86 -7.53 9.06
CA ILE A 181 -19.05 -6.37 8.19
C ILE A 181 -18.79 -5.10 8.99
N SER A 182 -19.42 -4.96 10.16
CA SER A 182 -19.23 -3.79 11.03
C SER A 182 -17.77 -3.62 11.44
N ALA A 183 -17.09 -4.69 11.83
CA ALA A 183 -15.68 -4.64 12.20
C ALA A 183 -14.78 -4.26 11.04
N ALA A 184 -15.00 -4.82 9.84
CA ALA A 184 -14.23 -4.48 8.65
C ALA A 184 -14.45 -3.01 8.24
N THR A 185 -15.71 -2.55 8.20
CA THR A 185 -16.05 -1.17 7.87
C THR A 185 -15.41 -0.19 8.84
N LEU A 186 -15.54 -0.42 10.16
CA LEU A 186 -14.92 0.45 11.16
C LEU A 186 -13.39 0.43 11.09
N SER A 187 -12.78 -0.72 10.77
CA SER A 187 -11.32 -0.82 10.60
C SER A 187 -10.83 0.03 9.43
N VAL A 188 -11.51 -0.06 8.27
CA VAL A 188 -11.19 0.75 7.08
C VAL A 188 -11.36 2.23 7.36
N LEU A 189 -12.48 2.63 7.99
CA LEU A 189 -12.73 4.03 8.34
C LEU A 189 -11.68 4.58 9.31
N THR A 190 -11.35 3.79 10.35
CA THR A 190 -10.35 4.19 11.35
C THR A 190 -8.95 4.27 10.76
N ALA A 191 -8.56 3.31 9.91
CA ALA A 191 -7.27 3.32 9.24
C ALA A 191 -7.13 4.51 8.28
N ALA A 192 -8.17 4.83 7.50
CA ALA A 192 -8.16 6.00 6.61
C ALA A 192 -8.12 7.33 7.38
N LEU A 193 -8.79 7.41 8.54
CA LEU A 193 -8.73 8.56 9.43
C LEU A 193 -7.31 8.77 9.97
N LEU A 194 -6.70 7.70 10.49
CA LEU A 194 -5.34 7.76 11.03
C LEU A 194 -4.29 8.02 9.93
N PHE A 195 -4.48 7.48 8.74
CA PHE A 195 -3.67 7.80 7.55
C PHE A 195 -3.68 9.30 7.24
N SER A 196 -4.85 9.92 7.27
CA SER A 196 -4.95 11.36 7.04
C SER A 196 -4.33 12.16 8.18
N LEU A 197 -4.54 11.76 9.44
CA LEU A 197 -3.95 12.45 10.60
C LEU A 197 -2.43 12.36 10.61
N PHE A 198 -1.88 11.20 10.23
CA PHE A 198 -0.45 10.94 10.17
C PHE A 198 0.32 11.97 9.34
N HIS A 199 -0.28 12.47 8.25
CA HIS A 199 0.35 13.47 7.38
C HIS A 199 0.53 14.85 8.02
N HIS A 200 -0.09 15.09 9.18
CA HIS A 200 0.03 16.34 9.93
C HIS A 200 0.98 16.25 11.14
N VAL A 201 1.62 15.09 11.33
CA VAL A 201 2.46 14.80 12.50
C VAL A 201 3.94 14.73 12.12
N GLY A 202 4.81 15.10 13.06
CA GLY A 202 6.26 15.01 12.92
C GLY A 202 6.91 16.26 12.30
N PRO A 203 8.26 16.29 12.24
CA PRO A 203 9.00 17.48 11.79
C PRO A 203 8.70 17.91 10.35
N PHE A 204 8.26 16.97 9.50
CA PHE A 204 7.93 17.19 8.09
C PHE A 204 6.43 17.13 7.80
N GLY A 205 5.58 17.07 8.84
CA GLY A 205 4.12 17.06 8.70
C GLY A 205 3.58 18.39 8.15
N GLU A 206 2.55 18.31 7.31
CA GLU A 206 1.92 19.52 6.77
C GLU A 206 0.99 20.19 7.80
N PRO A 207 0.90 21.53 7.83
CA PRO A 207 -0.05 22.22 8.69
C PRO A 207 -1.47 21.71 8.50
N PHE A 208 -2.17 21.46 9.61
CA PHE A 208 -3.53 20.94 9.54
C PHE A 208 -4.45 21.90 8.80
N ARG A 209 -5.05 21.41 7.71
CA ARG A 209 -6.05 22.10 6.90
C ARG A 209 -7.11 21.08 6.48
N ILE A 210 -8.38 21.50 6.54
CA ILE A 210 -9.50 20.59 6.30
C ILE A 210 -9.50 19.95 4.91
N ALA A 211 -9.09 20.68 3.88
CA ALA A 211 -9.10 20.18 2.51
C ALA A 211 -8.03 19.08 2.26
N PRO A 212 -6.73 19.27 2.59
CA PRO A 212 -5.73 18.19 2.55
C PRO A 212 -6.07 16.98 3.41
N PHE A 213 -6.68 17.23 4.57
CA PHE A 213 -7.15 16.17 5.44
C PHE A 213 -8.27 15.35 4.78
N LEU A 214 -9.37 15.98 4.36
CA LEU A 214 -10.47 15.25 3.72
C LEU A 214 -10.02 14.56 2.43
N PHE A 215 -9.16 15.20 1.64
CA PHE A 215 -8.56 14.60 0.45
C PHE A 215 -7.85 13.29 0.79
N ARG A 216 -6.95 13.29 1.78
CA ARG A 216 -6.21 12.09 2.19
C ARG A 216 -7.10 11.05 2.85
N PHE A 217 -8.10 11.46 3.61
CA PHE A 217 -9.08 10.54 4.18
C PHE A 217 -9.79 9.75 3.05
N PHE A 218 -10.31 10.42 2.03
CA PHE A 218 -10.99 9.75 0.92
C PHE A 218 -10.02 8.93 0.04
N ALA A 219 -8.81 9.44 -0.23
CA ALA A 219 -7.78 8.65 -0.91
C ALA A 219 -7.43 7.38 -0.12
N GLY A 220 -7.32 7.49 1.21
CA GLY A 220 -7.13 6.39 2.14
C GLY A 220 -8.24 5.34 2.04
N LEU A 221 -9.51 5.76 1.94
CA LEU A 221 -10.65 4.87 1.75
C LEU A 221 -10.59 4.15 0.39
N VAL A 222 -10.33 4.87 -0.70
CA VAL A 222 -10.22 4.28 -2.05
C VAL A 222 -9.12 3.21 -2.09
N LEU A 223 -7.94 3.51 -1.55
CA LEU A 223 -6.84 2.55 -1.47
C LEU A 223 -7.17 1.37 -0.54
N SER A 224 -7.90 1.59 0.55
CA SER A 224 -8.34 0.49 1.43
C SER A 224 -9.34 -0.44 0.74
N VAL A 225 -10.26 0.11 -0.05
CA VAL A 225 -11.18 -0.70 -0.87
C VAL A 225 -10.40 -1.48 -1.92
N LEU A 226 -9.43 -0.86 -2.58
CA LEU A 226 -8.56 -1.53 -3.55
C LEU A 226 -7.77 -2.67 -2.90
N TYR A 227 -7.21 -2.44 -1.70
CA TYR A 227 -6.53 -3.46 -0.91
C TYR A 227 -7.43 -4.66 -0.60
N VAL A 228 -8.66 -4.42 -0.10
CA VAL A 228 -9.61 -5.49 0.23
C VAL A 228 -10.00 -6.28 -1.04
N ALA A 229 -10.21 -5.57 -2.15
CA ALA A 229 -10.66 -6.17 -3.41
C ALA A 229 -9.55 -6.94 -4.14
N ARG A 230 -8.31 -6.42 -4.14
CA ARG A 230 -7.23 -6.86 -5.04
C ARG A 230 -5.95 -7.31 -4.34
N GLY A 231 -5.84 -7.10 -3.04
CA GLY A 231 -4.68 -7.49 -2.25
C GLY A 231 -3.59 -6.42 -2.22
N LEU A 232 -2.58 -6.67 -1.37
CA LEU A 232 -1.51 -5.73 -1.07
C LEU A 232 -0.68 -5.34 -2.30
N GLY A 233 -0.32 -6.31 -3.15
CA GLY A 233 0.60 -6.05 -4.25
C GLY A 233 0.06 -5.02 -5.24
N ILE A 234 -1.21 -5.17 -5.66
CA ILE A 234 -1.86 -4.22 -6.56
C ILE A 234 -2.08 -2.88 -5.86
N ALA A 235 -2.55 -2.87 -4.60
CA ALA A 235 -2.76 -1.62 -3.85
C ALA A 235 -1.47 -0.79 -3.73
N ALA A 236 -0.35 -1.42 -3.38
CA ALA A 236 0.96 -0.79 -3.25
C ALA A 236 1.47 -0.18 -4.55
N TRP A 237 1.43 -0.94 -5.65
CA TRP A 237 1.82 -0.43 -6.95
C TRP A 237 0.89 0.66 -7.46
N SER A 238 -0.42 0.51 -7.27
CA SER A 238 -1.38 1.54 -7.64
C SER A 238 -1.16 2.84 -6.89
N HIS A 239 -0.84 2.79 -5.58
CA HIS A 239 -0.52 3.98 -4.80
C HIS A 239 0.75 4.67 -5.31
N ALA A 240 1.86 3.94 -5.45
CA ALA A 240 3.10 4.50 -5.97
C ALA A 240 2.92 5.12 -7.38
N LEU A 241 2.22 4.41 -8.27
CA LEU A 241 1.96 4.88 -9.64
C LEU A 241 0.99 6.07 -9.66
N TYR A 242 0.01 6.09 -8.77
CA TYR A 242 -0.88 7.25 -8.57
C TYR A 242 -0.06 8.51 -8.29
N ASP A 243 0.84 8.47 -7.31
CA ASP A 243 1.65 9.64 -6.95
C ASP A 243 2.58 10.05 -8.11
N ILE A 244 3.21 9.08 -8.78
CA ILE A 244 4.07 9.31 -9.94
C ILE A 244 3.29 9.97 -11.09
N PHE A 245 2.11 9.43 -11.45
CA PHE A 245 1.30 9.96 -12.54
C PHE A 245 0.72 11.34 -12.21
N LEU A 246 0.32 11.57 -10.97
CA LEU A 246 -0.14 12.87 -10.52
C LEU A 246 0.99 13.91 -10.65
N TYR A 247 2.20 13.56 -10.18
CA TYR A 247 3.39 14.40 -10.24
C TYR A 247 3.84 14.71 -11.67
N LEU A 248 3.88 13.71 -12.55
CA LEU A 248 4.27 13.87 -13.95
C LEU A 248 3.22 14.57 -14.82
N GLY A 249 2.02 14.82 -14.32
CA GLY A 249 0.94 15.40 -15.12
C GLY A 249 0.24 14.41 -16.06
N LEU A 250 0.43 13.11 -15.85
CA LEU A 250 -0.05 12.05 -16.75
C LEU A 250 -1.50 11.61 -16.50
N SER A 251 -2.04 11.91 -15.32
CA SER A 251 -3.43 11.62 -14.92
C SER A 251 -4.17 12.90 -14.57
#